data_AF-A0ABD5XRA6-F1
#
_entry.id   AF-A0ABD5XRA6-F1
#
_cell.length_a   1.000
_cell.length_b   1.000
_cell.length_c   1.000
_cell.angle_alpha   90.00
_cell.angle_beta   90.00
_cell.angle_gamma   90.00
#
_symmetry.space_group_name_H-M   'P 1'
#
loop_
_entity.id
_entity.type
_entity.pdbx_description
1 polymer ?
#
loop_
_entity_poly.entity_id
_entity_poly.type
_entity_poly.pdbx_seq_one_letter_code
_entity_poly.pdbx_strand_id
1 'polypeptide(L)'
;MTRQVHADVCRSDAEYAALEAAATEASRVPSSVVYLAPTSAQPERIRRTWREIASPIQLQIRSFEDLVTDALERATFQTRTNALTAETRLRLVEQAVDGLDSSHPLVSTRTTASAQTYSQAENLLSLLEFAGLEDADSVRDDPRLATIDPRIRNALADLYAAFTAARDAHADVTGTRPSIRSERYRTVLDHPNALAAELAPASTVVFGGFTVFSPLERDLVAAIADVVDHARAILPLAGDPDDGRLVGIDSAVERAAVAYDDAGFAFDRSTPTTPSELLSERLYRFDDREPLSAATVERAGIERRQFPTADHELRGAFRQVTDWIEAGTIPSDLAVVVPDLASRTDHVAEAAAQYGLTPHIAREVGLANTELGEVLVNAFRLGDDDPTVRDLIRLVDSPLVDADWPDEPIDAATILTAGSALEATDLETLTAYLDADEPGTVDAIGWLRRRCARFTDCTAATAEDRLVELLTDLGVLDGDVDDTWRLATARESGWVVARERAALRGCATSSTPSRAHGFPGTSHSPSGSRRRSTR
;
A
#
# COMPACT_ATOMS: atom_id res chain seq x y z
N MET A 1 -32.43 14.49 4.32
CA MET A 1 -31.12 13.84 4.46
C MET A 1 -31.16 12.94 5.67
N THR A 2 -30.73 11.67 5.54
CA THR A 2 -30.65 10.72 6.65
C THR A 2 -29.20 10.32 6.87
N ARG A 3 -28.77 10.28 8.14
CA ARG A 3 -27.38 9.97 8.52
C ARG A 3 -27.42 8.92 9.62
N GLN A 4 -26.82 7.76 9.37
CA GLN A 4 -26.91 6.64 10.31
C GLN A 4 -25.60 5.86 10.35
N VAL A 5 -25.10 5.59 11.55
CA VAL A 5 -24.00 4.67 11.82
C VAL A 5 -24.62 3.31 12.14
N HIS A 6 -24.29 2.29 11.37
CA HIS A 6 -24.57 0.90 11.70
C HIS A 6 -23.43 0.40 12.57
N ALA A 7 -23.75 0.17 13.84
CA ALA A 7 -22.82 -0.28 14.85
C ALA A 7 -23.11 -1.75 15.23
N ASP A 8 -22.08 -2.57 15.19
CA ASP A 8 -22.19 -3.97 15.62
C ASP A 8 -20.84 -4.44 16.18
N VAL A 9 -20.87 -5.41 17.07
CA VAL A 9 -19.67 -6.09 17.57
C VAL A 9 -18.92 -6.73 16.40
N CYS A 10 -19.67 -7.28 15.44
CA CYS A 10 -19.13 -7.90 14.25
C CYS A 10 -19.16 -6.92 13.06
N ARG A 11 -17.99 -6.54 12.56
CA ARG A 11 -17.87 -5.60 11.42
C ARG A 11 -18.64 -6.07 10.18
N SER A 12 -18.70 -7.38 9.90
CA SER A 12 -19.41 -7.89 8.72
C SER A 12 -20.91 -7.63 8.80
N ASP A 13 -21.47 -7.68 10.01
CA ASP A 13 -22.91 -7.59 10.23
C ASP A 13 -23.33 -6.12 10.14
N ALA A 14 -22.54 -5.21 10.74
CA ALA A 14 -22.66 -3.77 10.53
C ALA A 14 -22.52 -3.39 9.04
N GLU A 15 -21.58 -3.99 8.32
CA GLU A 15 -21.40 -3.75 6.89
C GLU A 15 -22.59 -4.25 6.06
N TYR A 16 -23.09 -5.44 6.35
CA TYR A 16 -24.26 -5.99 5.66
C TYR A 16 -25.49 -5.10 5.89
N ALA A 17 -25.75 -4.70 7.14
CA ALA A 17 -26.85 -3.82 7.49
C ALA A 17 -26.76 -2.45 6.78
N ALA A 18 -25.56 -1.86 6.74
CA ALA A 18 -25.34 -0.59 6.02
C ALA A 18 -25.57 -0.72 4.51
N LEU A 19 -25.12 -1.82 3.90
CA LEU A 19 -25.33 -2.09 2.47
C LEU A 19 -26.79 -2.37 2.15
N GLU A 20 -27.51 -3.10 3.01
CA GLU A 20 -28.95 -3.37 2.85
C GLU A 20 -29.78 -2.08 2.97
N ALA A 21 -29.47 -1.24 3.96
CA ALA A 21 -30.08 0.08 4.12
C ALA A 21 -29.81 0.95 2.89
N ALA A 22 -28.56 0.98 2.41
CA ALA A 22 -28.19 1.73 1.23
C ALA A 22 -28.93 1.24 -0.04
N ALA A 23 -29.07 -0.06 -0.22
CA ALA A 23 -29.82 -0.63 -1.35
C ALA A 23 -31.32 -0.28 -1.33
N THR A 24 -31.90 -0.16 -0.13
CA THR A 24 -33.30 0.17 0.07
C THR A 24 -33.60 1.63 -0.28
N GLU A 25 -32.67 2.52 0.04
CA GLU A 25 -32.84 3.97 -0.09
C GLU A 25 -32.33 4.53 -1.42
N ALA A 26 -31.31 3.88 -1.99
CA ALA A 26 -30.69 4.36 -3.20
C ALA A 26 -31.62 4.25 -4.41
N SER A 27 -31.46 5.20 -5.32
CA SER A 27 -32.11 5.15 -6.62
C SER A 27 -31.63 3.93 -7.44
N ARG A 28 -32.46 3.45 -8.38
CA ARG A 28 -32.15 2.28 -9.22
C ARG A 28 -31.32 2.59 -10.47
N VAL A 29 -30.56 3.68 -10.46
CA VAL A 29 -29.70 4.10 -11.57
C VAL A 29 -28.26 3.61 -11.36
N PRO A 30 -27.45 3.51 -12.43
CA PRO A 30 -26.03 3.25 -12.30
C PRO A 30 -25.36 4.23 -11.33
N SER A 31 -24.44 3.73 -10.51
CA SER A 31 -23.60 4.55 -9.62
C SER A 31 -24.37 5.37 -8.57
N SER A 32 -25.58 4.93 -8.21
CA SER A 32 -26.40 5.58 -7.18
C SER A 32 -25.88 5.39 -5.75
N VAL A 33 -24.97 4.41 -5.54
CA VAL A 33 -24.33 4.13 -4.26
C VAL A 33 -22.83 4.23 -4.39
N VAL A 34 -22.21 5.05 -3.55
CA VAL A 34 -20.75 5.14 -3.43
C VAL A 34 -20.32 4.59 -2.08
N TYR A 35 -19.56 3.51 -2.09
CA TYR A 35 -18.89 2.97 -0.90
C TYR A 35 -17.47 3.54 -0.82
N LEU A 36 -17.20 4.29 0.25
CA LEU A 36 -15.89 4.86 0.55
C LEU A 36 -15.10 3.84 1.38
N ALA A 37 -14.12 3.21 0.74
CA ALA A 37 -13.37 2.12 1.31
C ALA A 37 -12.13 2.62 2.08
N PRO A 38 -11.91 2.18 3.33
CA PRO A 38 -10.61 2.33 3.97
C PRO A 38 -9.55 1.49 3.24
N THR A 39 -8.27 1.81 3.41
CA THR A 39 -7.14 1.08 2.79
C THR A 39 -7.17 -0.41 3.07
N SER A 40 -7.66 -0.82 4.24
CA SER A 40 -7.75 -2.23 4.64
C SER A 40 -8.96 -2.98 4.06
N ALA A 41 -9.82 -2.31 3.28
CA ALA A 41 -11.02 -2.93 2.73
C ALA A 41 -10.67 -3.95 1.63
N GLN A 42 -11.56 -4.91 1.43
CA GLN A 42 -11.46 -5.88 0.33
C GLN A 42 -12.58 -5.59 -0.68
N PRO A 43 -12.32 -4.82 -1.76
CA PRO A 43 -13.35 -4.41 -2.71
C PRO A 43 -14.14 -5.58 -3.30
N GLU A 44 -13.49 -6.71 -3.54
CA GLU A 44 -14.15 -7.91 -4.07
C GLU A 44 -15.13 -8.55 -3.09
N ARG A 45 -14.84 -8.48 -1.78
CA ARG A 45 -15.78 -8.93 -0.74
C ARG A 45 -17.03 -8.05 -0.75
N ILE A 46 -16.83 -6.73 -0.75
CA ILE A 46 -17.92 -5.75 -0.78
C ILE A 46 -18.77 -5.91 -2.05
N ARG A 47 -18.14 -6.07 -3.22
CA ARG A 47 -18.85 -6.36 -4.48
C ARG A 47 -19.64 -7.65 -4.41
N ARG A 48 -19.11 -8.70 -3.80
CA ARG A 48 -19.82 -9.98 -3.64
C ARG A 48 -21.05 -9.81 -2.77
N THR A 49 -20.90 -9.24 -1.58
CA THR A 49 -22.02 -8.93 -0.67
C THR A 49 -23.06 -8.06 -1.36
N TRP A 50 -22.64 -7.02 -2.09
CA TRP A 50 -23.58 -6.18 -2.84
C TRP A 50 -24.37 -6.92 -3.90
N ARG A 51 -23.77 -7.87 -4.64
CA ARG A 51 -24.48 -8.66 -5.66
C ARG A 51 -25.60 -9.54 -5.08
N GLU A 52 -25.51 -9.88 -3.80
CA GLU A 52 -26.55 -10.62 -3.08
C GLU A 52 -27.74 -9.71 -2.72
N ILE A 53 -27.50 -8.41 -2.56
CA ILE A 53 -28.47 -7.42 -2.09
C ILE A 53 -29.11 -6.65 -3.26
N ALA A 54 -28.32 -6.21 -4.23
CA ALA A 54 -28.73 -5.26 -5.26
C ALA A 54 -27.95 -5.40 -6.58
N SER A 55 -28.29 -4.56 -7.57
CA SER A 55 -27.68 -4.63 -8.90
C SER A 55 -26.21 -4.17 -8.88
N PRO A 56 -25.27 -4.91 -9.48
CA PRO A 56 -23.85 -4.55 -9.46
C PRO A 56 -23.55 -3.17 -10.04
N ILE A 57 -24.38 -2.67 -10.97
CA ILE A 57 -24.16 -1.39 -11.65
C ILE A 57 -24.45 -0.17 -10.75
N GLN A 58 -25.18 -0.37 -9.64
CA GLN A 58 -25.51 0.70 -8.70
C GLN A 58 -24.34 1.08 -7.79
N LEU A 59 -23.42 0.15 -7.53
CA LEU A 59 -22.33 0.33 -6.58
C LEU A 59 -21.04 0.81 -7.27
N GLN A 60 -20.48 1.89 -6.73
CA GLN A 60 -19.09 2.27 -6.94
C GLN A 60 -18.32 2.13 -5.63
N ILE A 61 -17.10 1.59 -5.70
CA ILE A 61 -16.19 1.53 -4.55
C ILE A 61 -15.03 2.46 -4.86
N ARG A 62 -14.77 3.41 -3.96
CA ARG A 62 -13.73 4.43 -4.11
C ARG A 62 -13.02 4.67 -2.78
N SER A 63 -11.78 5.16 -2.81
CA SER A 63 -11.16 5.74 -1.62
C SER A 63 -11.54 7.23 -1.47
N PHE A 64 -11.21 7.85 -0.32
CA PHE A 64 -11.32 9.32 -0.20
C PHE A 64 -10.41 10.04 -1.21
N GLU A 65 -9.25 9.47 -1.52
CA GLU A 65 -8.31 10.06 -2.47
C GLU A 65 -8.84 10.05 -3.90
N ASP A 66 -9.49 8.95 -4.32
CA ASP A 66 -10.16 8.87 -5.61
C ASP A 66 -11.27 9.92 -5.69
N LEU A 67 -12.10 10.02 -4.66
CA LEU A 67 -13.20 10.98 -4.60
C LEU A 67 -12.71 12.43 -4.69
N VAL A 68 -11.72 12.79 -3.88
CA VAL A 68 -11.13 14.14 -3.87
C VAL A 68 -10.52 14.46 -5.24
N THR A 69 -9.82 13.49 -5.82
CA THR A 69 -9.20 13.66 -7.14
C THR A 69 -10.22 13.89 -8.23
N ASP A 70 -11.27 13.07 -8.30
CA ASP A 70 -12.29 13.19 -9.34
C ASP A 70 -13.13 14.48 -9.15
N ALA A 71 -13.35 14.90 -7.89
CA ALA A 71 -14.00 16.18 -7.58
C ALA A 71 -13.16 17.37 -8.07
N LEU A 72 -11.85 17.37 -7.83
CA LEU A 72 -10.95 18.43 -8.31
C LEU A 72 -10.84 18.47 -9.82
N GLU A 73 -10.74 17.31 -10.46
CA GLU A 73 -10.68 17.20 -11.92
C GLU A 73 -11.92 17.82 -12.56
N ARG A 74 -13.11 17.59 -12.01
CA ARG A 74 -14.35 18.16 -12.54
C ARG A 74 -14.52 19.64 -12.23
N ALA A 75 -14.13 20.09 -11.05
CA ALA A 75 -14.42 21.45 -10.59
C ALA A 75 -13.36 22.49 -10.97
N THR A 76 -12.09 22.10 -10.96
CA THR A 76 -10.95 23.00 -11.08
C THR A 76 -10.03 22.66 -12.24
N PHE A 77 -10.34 21.59 -13.00
CA PHE A 77 -9.47 21.01 -14.04
C PHE A 77 -8.07 20.67 -13.53
N GLN A 78 -7.90 20.52 -12.21
CA GLN A 78 -6.66 20.05 -11.61
C GLN A 78 -6.58 18.53 -11.77
N THR A 79 -5.82 18.10 -12.78
CA THR A 79 -5.62 16.70 -13.12
C THR A 79 -4.76 15.96 -12.10
N ARG A 80 -4.88 14.63 -12.08
CA ARG A 80 -3.96 13.72 -11.38
C ARG A 80 -2.48 14.01 -11.65
N THR A 81 -2.15 14.52 -12.83
CA THR A 81 -0.76 14.86 -13.21
C THR A 81 -0.17 16.03 -12.43
N ASN A 82 -1.00 16.83 -11.74
CA ASN A 82 -0.52 17.90 -10.84
C ASN A 82 -0.43 17.43 -9.37
N ALA A 83 -0.74 16.18 -9.06
CA ALA A 83 -0.53 15.63 -7.73
C ALA A 83 0.94 15.25 -7.55
N LEU A 84 1.50 15.55 -6.38
CA LEU A 84 2.85 15.13 -6.02
C LEU A 84 2.90 13.60 -5.89
N THR A 85 3.77 12.94 -6.66
CA THR A 85 3.97 11.49 -6.52
C THR A 85 4.71 11.17 -5.23
N ALA A 86 4.56 9.93 -4.72
CA ALA A 86 5.24 9.49 -3.51
C ALA A 86 6.78 9.59 -3.63
N GLU A 87 7.31 9.24 -4.80
CA GLU A 87 8.75 9.27 -5.10
C GLU A 87 9.27 10.70 -5.13
N THR A 88 8.54 11.60 -5.81
CA THR A 88 8.90 13.03 -5.85
C THR A 88 8.84 13.63 -4.45
N ARG A 89 7.81 13.28 -3.65
CA ARG A 89 7.70 13.70 -2.26
C ARG A 89 8.91 13.25 -1.45
N LEU A 90 9.30 11.98 -1.53
CA LEU A 90 10.48 11.45 -0.84
C LEU A 90 11.74 12.24 -1.19
N ARG A 91 11.98 12.54 -2.47
CA ARG A 91 13.13 13.36 -2.89
C ARG A 91 13.08 14.79 -2.36
N LEU A 92 11.90 15.41 -2.33
CA LEU A 92 11.73 16.73 -1.73
C LEU A 92 11.96 16.71 -0.22
N VAL A 93 11.58 15.63 0.47
CA VAL A 93 11.85 15.44 1.90
C VAL A 93 13.34 15.24 2.14
N GLU A 94 14.04 14.44 1.32
CA GLU A 94 15.49 14.28 1.38
C GLU A 94 16.20 15.63 1.26
N GLN A 95 15.88 16.38 0.21
CA GLN A 95 16.42 17.72 -0.01
C GLN A 95 16.10 18.68 1.14
N ALA A 96 14.89 18.61 1.69
CA ALA A 96 14.49 19.42 2.84
C ALA A 96 15.35 19.10 4.07
N VAL A 97 15.49 17.82 4.41
CA VAL A 97 16.23 17.35 5.59
C VAL A 97 17.71 17.67 5.47
N ASP A 98 18.31 17.44 4.30
CA ASP A 98 19.73 17.73 4.08
C ASP A 98 20.03 19.25 4.01
N GLY A 99 19.01 20.06 3.73
CA GLY A 99 19.08 21.52 3.76
C GLY A 99 18.87 22.16 5.14
N LEU A 100 18.58 21.37 6.18
CA LEU A 100 18.36 21.89 7.54
C LEU A 100 19.66 22.36 8.20
N ASP A 101 19.53 23.31 9.13
CA ASP A 101 20.65 23.78 9.93
C ASP A 101 21.26 22.66 10.79
N SER A 102 22.57 22.69 10.97
CA SER A 102 23.32 21.70 11.75
C SER A 102 22.86 21.51 13.20
N SER A 103 22.14 22.48 13.77
CA SER A 103 21.54 22.39 15.11
C SER A 103 20.19 21.68 15.14
N HIS A 104 19.61 21.34 13.97
CA HIS A 104 18.31 20.71 13.87
C HIS A 104 18.34 19.25 14.36
N PRO A 105 17.34 18.78 15.16
CA PRO A 105 17.36 17.44 15.75
C PRO A 105 17.41 16.27 14.75
N LEU A 106 16.98 16.49 13.51
CA LEU A 106 17.02 15.48 12.43
C LEU A 106 18.36 15.44 11.70
N VAL A 107 19.21 16.46 11.85
CA VAL A 107 20.50 16.49 11.17
C VAL A 107 21.48 15.60 11.92
N SER A 108 22.10 14.68 11.19
CA SER A 108 23.17 13.82 11.70
C SER A 108 24.54 14.42 11.36
N THR A 109 25.61 13.90 11.96
CA THR A 109 26.99 14.34 11.63
C THR A 109 27.47 13.91 10.23
N ARG A 110 26.63 13.21 9.46
CA ARG A 110 26.92 12.76 8.10
C ARG A 110 26.48 13.82 7.09
N THR A 111 27.07 13.79 5.90
CA THR A 111 26.73 14.69 4.79
C THR A 111 25.27 14.57 4.35
N THR A 112 24.68 13.38 4.48
CA THR A 112 23.27 13.08 4.22
C THR A 112 22.65 12.33 5.39
N ALA A 113 21.36 12.53 5.62
CA ALA A 113 20.64 11.81 6.67
C ALA A 113 20.37 10.34 6.29
N SER A 114 19.96 9.55 7.29
CA SER A 114 19.62 8.14 7.06
C SER A 114 18.24 7.98 6.43
N ALA A 115 18.00 6.87 5.71
CA ALA A 115 16.66 6.54 5.19
C ALA A 115 15.58 6.53 6.29
N GLN A 116 15.92 6.10 7.50
CA GLN A 116 15.01 6.14 8.65
C GLN A 116 14.68 7.59 9.05
N THR A 117 15.65 8.50 9.00
CA THR A 117 15.44 9.93 9.26
C THR A 117 14.52 10.55 8.21
N TYR A 118 14.73 10.27 6.93
CA TYR A 118 13.85 10.76 5.86
C TYR A 118 12.42 10.23 6.02
N SER A 119 12.27 8.94 6.35
CA SER A 119 10.95 8.36 6.63
C SER A 119 10.29 9.00 7.86
N GLN A 120 11.03 9.29 8.92
CA GLN A 120 10.50 10.01 10.08
C GLN A 120 10.07 11.44 9.71
N ALA A 121 10.87 12.16 8.92
CA ALA A 121 10.55 13.50 8.45
C ALA A 121 9.27 13.51 7.58
N GLU A 122 9.16 12.55 6.66
CA GLU A 122 7.98 12.37 5.80
C GLU A 122 6.72 12.11 6.64
N ASN A 123 6.80 11.20 7.61
CA ASN A 123 5.69 10.90 8.53
C ASN A 123 5.28 12.14 9.34
N LEU A 124 6.25 12.91 9.85
CA LEU A 124 5.97 14.15 10.59
C LEU A 124 5.29 15.20 9.71
N LEU A 125 5.80 15.43 8.49
CA LEU A 125 5.18 16.33 7.52
C LEU A 125 3.74 15.90 7.20
N SER A 126 3.54 14.62 6.90
CA SER A 126 2.21 14.05 6.62
C SER A 126 1.24 14.23 7.81
N LEU A 127 1.70 14.05 9.05
CA LEU A 127 0.89 14.30 10.25
C LEU A 127 0.50 15.77 10.39
N LEU A 128 1.42 16.71 10.17
CA LEU A 128 1.14 18.15 10.25
C LEU A 128 0.15 18.58 9.16
N GLU A 129 0.41 18.15 7.92
CA GLU A 129 -0.41 18.42 6.75
C GLU A 129 -1.86 17.94 6.95
N PHE A 130 -2.05 16.70 7.41
CA PHE A 130 -3.38 16.14 7.68
C PHE A 130 -4.04 16.65 8.96
N ALA A 131 -3.25 17.18 9.91
CA ALA A 131 -3.76 17.96 11.02
C ALA A 131 -4.27 19.35 10.59
N GLY A 132 -4.07 19.72 9.33
CA GLY A 132 -4.51 20.98 8.75
C GLY A 132 -3.49 22.11 8.88
N LEU A 133 -2.23 21.81 9.22
CA LEU A 133 -1.15 22.80 9.34
C LEU A 133 -0.46 22.93 7.97
N GLU A 134 -0.57 24.10 7.35
CA GLU A 134 -0.24 24.28 5.92
C GLU A 134 1.12 24.92 5.67
N ASP A 135 1.72 25.49 6.71
CA ASP A 135 2.95 26.25 6.63
C ASP A 135 3.67 26.26 7.99
N ALA A 136 4.89 26.79 7.99
CA ALA A 136 5.70 26.86 9.20
C ALA A 136 5.07 27.71 10.31
N ASP A 137 4.32 28.75 9.96
CA ASP A 137 3.72 29.66 10.94
C ASP A 137 2.52 29.02 11.64
N SER A 138 1.65 28.33 10.89
CA SER A 138 0.58 27.53 11.46
C SER A 138 1.12 26.43 12.38
N VAL A 139 2.27 25.81 12.08
CA VAL A 139 2.93 24.87 13.00
C VAL A 139 3.43 25.56 14.29
N ARG A 140 3.96 26.78 14.21
CA ARG A 140 4.45 27.53 15.39
C ARG A 140 3.31 27.98 16.30
N ASP A 141 2.21 28.39 15.70
CA ASP A 141 1.13 29.10 16.39
C ASP A 141 -0.07 28.20 16.73
N ASP A 142 -0.12 26.94 16.25
CA ASP A 142 -1.25 26.06 16.51
C ASP A 142 -1.42 25.77 18.02
N PRO A 143 -2.61 26.06 18.60
CA PRO A 143 -2.87 25.86 20.03
C PRO A 143 -2.73 24.40 20.48
N ARG A 144 -2.97 23.42 19.60
CA ARG A 144 -2.85 21.98 19.92
C ARG A 144 -1.38 21.59 20.17
N LEU A 145 -0.43 22.35 19.62
CA LEU A 145 1.00 22.14 19.81
C LEU A 145 1.59 22.97 20.96
N ALA A 146 0.77 23.78 21.65
CA ALA A 146 1.24 24.67 22.72
C ALA A 146 1.82 23.93 23.94
N THR A 147 1.45 22.66 24.16
CA THR A 147 1.97 21.83 25.24
C THR A 147 3.30 21.15 24.90
N ILE A 148 3.74 21.22 23.64
CA ILE A 148 5.00 20.65 23.19
C ILE A 148 6.15 21.63 23.47
N ASP A 149 7.35 21.12 23.75
CA ASP A 149 8.53 21.96 23.95
C ASP A 149 8.74 22.92 22.75
N PRO A 150 8.92 24.24 22.97
CA PRO A 150 9.09 25.20 21.90
C PRO A 150 10.23 24.87 20.92
N ARG A 151 11.28 24.18 21.38
CA ARG A 151 12.39 23.73 20.52
C ARG A 151 11.93 22.69 19.51
N ILE A 152 11.11 21.74 19.94
CA ILE A 152 10.54 20.70 19.06
C ILE A 152 9.57 21.34 18.07
N ARG A 153 8.70 22.24 18.55
CA ARG A 153 7.74 22.94 17.70
C ARG A 153 8.44 23.80 16.64
N ASN A 154 9.49 24.53 17.00
CA ASN A 154 10.28 25.30 16.04
C ASN A 154 11.00 24.38 15.04
N ALA A 155 11.56 23.26 15.49
CA ALA A 155 12.15 22.27 14.59
C ALA A 155 11.14 21.72 13.57
N LEU A 156 9.91 21.40 14.00
CA LEU A 156 8.83 20.98 13.09
C LEU A 156 8.49 22.06 12.06
N ALA A 157 8.41 23.32 12.50
CA ALA A 157 8.17 24.45 11.62
C ALA A 157 9.31 24.67 10.62
N ASP A 158 10.56 24.51 11.05
CA ASP A 158 11.74 24.67 10.20
C ASP A 158 11.83 23.53 9.17
N LEU A 159 11.50 22.29 9.55
CA LEU A 159 11.32 21.18 8.62
C LEU A 159 10.25 21.48 7.56
N TYR A 160 9.09 21.99 7.98
CA TYR A 160 8.01 22.34 7.06
C TYR A 160 8.41 23.48 6.10
N ALA A 161 9.12 24.49 6.62
CA ALA A 161 9.67 25.58 5.81
C ALA A 161 10.67 25.06 4.77
N ALA A 162 11.58 24.17 5.17
CA ALA A 162 12.56 23.55 4.28
C ALA A 162 11.88 22.71 3.19
N PHE A 163 10.85 21.94 3.55
CA PHE A 163 10.06 21.17 2.59
C PHE A 163 9.32 22.06 1.60
N THR A 164 8.74 23.16 2.07
CA THR A 164 8.07 24.15 1.20
C THR A 164 9.07 24.79 0.23
N ALA A 165 10.25 25.19 0.72
CA ALA A 165 11.31 25.76 -0.11
C ALA A 165 11.83 24.76 -1.17
N ALA A 166 12.01 23.49 -0.80
CA ALA A 166 12.40 22.44 -1.75
C ALA A 166 11.33 22.26 -2.84
N ARG A 167 10.06 22.28 -2.46
CA ARG A 167 8.93 22.15 -3.38
C ARG A 167 8.80 23.35 -4.33
N ASP A 168 9.03 24.56 -3.83
CA ASP A 168 9.01 25.77 -4.64
C ASP A 168 10.20 25.80 -5.63
N ALA A 169 11.40 25.41 -5.19
CA ALA A 169 12.55 25.27 -6.07
C ALA A 169 12.32 24.21 -7.17
N HIS A 170 11.64 23.11 -6.84
CA HIS A 170 11.23 22.12 -7.83
C HIS A 170 10.23 22.71 -8.84
N ALA A 171 9.27 23.50 -8.37
CA ALA A 171 8.30 24.19 -9.23
C ALA A 171 8.96 25.19 -10.17
N ASP A 172 10.02 25.88 -9.74
CA ASP A 172 10.81 26.79 -10.59
C ASP A 172 11.47 26.05 -11.77
N VAL A 173 11.85 24.78 -11.57
CA VAL A 173 12.47 23.93 -12.60
C VAL A 173 11.41 23.32 -13.52
N THR A 174 10.33 22.79 -12.97
CA THR A 174 9.30 22.06 -13.75
C THR A 174 8.22 22.96 -14.33
N GLY A 175 8.17 24.23 -13.90
CA GLY A 175 7.18 25.22 -14.31
C GLY A 175 5.79 25.03 -13.69
N THR A 176 5.61 24.02 -12.83
CA THR A 176 4.33 23.75 -12.15
C THR A 176 4.59 23.32 -10.72
N ARG A 177 3.86 23.91 -9.76
CA ARG A 177 3.94 23.49 -8.35
C ARG A 177 3.03 22.30 -8.11
N PRO A 178 3.57 21.11 -7.80
CA PRO A 178 2.76 19.94 -7.52
C PRO A 178 1.98 20.13 -6.21
N SER A 179 0.70 19.75 -6.25
CA SER A 179 -0.20 19.77 -5.11
C SER A 179 0.04 18.57 -4.19
N ILE A 180 0.16 18.82 -2.87
CA ILE A 180 0.21 17.74 -1.88
C ILE A 180 -1.20 17.24 -1.54
N ARG A 181 -1.30 16.06 -0.93
CA ARG A 181 -2.58 15.42 -0.65
C ARG A 181 -3.48 16.27 0.25
N SER A 182 -2.93 16.89 1.29
CA SER A 182 -3.69 17.76 2.20
C SER A 182 -4.26 19.02 1.51
N GLU A 183 -3.46 19.69 0.67
CA GLU A 183 -3.89 20.84 -0.15
C GLU A 183 -5.07 20.47 -1.06
N ARG A 184 -5.04 19.26 -1.64
CA ARG A 184 -6.12 18.75 -2.49
C ARG A 184 -7.41 18.53 -1.69
N TYR A 185 -7.32 17.90 -0.52
CA TYR A 185 -8.48 17.71 0.37
C TYR A 185 -9.09 19.05 0.75
N ARG A 186 -8.26 20.00 1.20
CA ARG A 186 -8.73 21.34 1.56
C ARG A 186 -9.34 22.08 0.38
N THR A 187 -8.73 22.01 -0.81
CA THR A 187 -9.31 22.63 -2.01
C THR A 187 -10.72 22.12 -2.29
N VAL A 188 -10.99 20.81 -2.09
CA VAL A 188 -12.36 20.27 -2.20
C VAL A 188 -13.28 20.80 -1.11
N LEU A 189 -12.80 20.86 0.14
CA LEU A 189 -13.56 21.40 1.28
C LEU A 189 -13.92 22.88 1.09
N ASP A 190 -13.01 23.68 0.54
CA ASP A 190 -13.21 25.10 0.24
C ASP A 190 -14.14 25.33 -0.97
N HIS A 191 -14.35 24.29 -1.79
CA HIS A 191 -15.24 24.32 -2.95
C HIS A 191 -16.35 23.26 -2.84
N PRO A 192 -17.36 23.40 -1.94
CA PRO A 192 -18.41 22.39 -1.73
C PRO A 192 -19.15 21.95 -3.00
N ASN A 193 -19.26 22.84 -3.99
CA ASN A 193 -19.85 22.53 -5.29
C ASN A 193 -19.08 21.45 -6.07
N ALA A 194 -17.77 21.31 -5.85
CA ALA A 194 -16.95 20.27 -6.47
C ALA A 194 -17.41 18.89 -6.04
N LEU A 195 -17.60 18.72 -4.73
CA LEU A 195 -18.06 17.49 -4.13
C LEU A 195 -19.52 17.18 -4.53
N ALA A 196 -20.40 18.19 -4.49
CA ALA A 196 -21.78 18.04 -4.93
C ALA A 196 -21.88 17.64 -6.41
N ALA A 197 -21.02 18.18 -7.29
CA ALA A 197 -21.00 17.83 -8.71
C ALA A 197 -20.48 16.40 -8.96
N GLU A 198 -19.47 15.95 -8.22
CA GLU A 198 -18.97 14.57 -8.29
C GLU A 198 -20.00 13.57 -7.76
N LEU A 199 -20.63 13.87 -6.62
CA LEU A 199 -21.60 12.99 -5.98
C LEU A 199 -23.02 13.14 -6.51
N ALA A 200 -23.27 14.03 -7.47
CA ALA A 200 -24.59 14.21 -8.08
C ALA A 200 -25.26 12.91 -8.60
N PRO A 201 -24.52 11.91 -9.15
CA PRO A 201 -25.12 10.63 -9.52
C PRO A 201 -25.48 9.74 -8.32
N ALA A 202 -24.86 9.96 -7.15
CA ALA A 202 -25.00 9.15 -5.96
C ALA A 202 -26.10 9.72 -5.05
N SER A 203 -27.15 8.92 -4.81
CA SER A 203 -28.15 9.24 -3.78
C SER A 203 -27.70 8.81 -2.39
N THR A 204 -26.78 7.84 -2.32
CA THR A 204 -26.33 7.24 -1.06
C THR A 204 -24.82 7.09 -1.02
N VAL A 205 -24.21 7.48 0.10
CA VAL A 205 -22.80 7.21 0.40
C VAL A 205 -22.69 6.30 1.62
N VAL A 206 -21.88 5.26 1.52
CA VAL A 206 -21.53 4.36 2.61
C VAL A 206 -20.07 4.58 2.98
N PHE A 207 -19.80 5.13 4.17
CA PHE A 207 -18.48 5.13 4.76
C PHE A 207 -18.17 3.73 5.27
N GLY A 208 -17.11 3.12 4.71
CA GLY A 208 -16.61 1.83 5.16
C GLY A 208 -16.19 1.85 6.63
N GLY A 209 -15.73 0.69 7.13
CA GLY A 209 -15.32 0.55 8.54
C GLY A 209 -14.05 1.31 8.91
N PHE A 210 -14.05 2.64 8.80
CA PHE A 210 -13.02 3.56 9.27
C PHE A 210 -13.06 3.63 10.80
N THR A 211 -11.92 3.44 11.43
CA THR A 211 -11.77 3.50 12.89
C THR A 211 -11.14 4.81 13.36
N VAL A 212 -10.49 5.54 12.44
CA VAL A 212 -9.85 6.82 12.70
C VAL A 212 -9.95 7.70 11.47
N PHE A 213 -10.09 9.00 11.70
CA PHE A 213 -9.99 10.03 10.68
C PHE A 213 -8.93 11.05 11.11
N SER A 214 -8.14 11.52 10.15
CA SER A 214 -7.45 12.80 10.30
C SER A 214 -8.45 13.96 10.36
N PRO A 215 -8.07 15.15 10.88
CA PRO A 215 -8.93 16.32 10.85
C PRO A 215 -9.51 16.64 9.45
N LEU A 216 -8.69 16.60 8.39
CA LEU A 216 -9.18 16.83 7.03
C LEU A 216 -10.15 15.75 6.55
N GLU A 217 -9.94 14.48 6.90
CA GLU A 217 -10.88 13.40 6.55
C GLU A 217 -12.19 13.52 7.33
N ARG A 218 -12.15 13.92 8.60
CA ARG A 218 -13.37 14.20 9.38
C ARG A 218 -14.17 15.31 8.73
N ASP A 219 -13.51 16.41 8.37
CA ASP A 219 -14.18 17.55 7.74
C ASP A 219 -14.75 17.14 6.36
N LEU A 220 -14.07 16.23 5.65
CA LEU A 220 -14.57 15.62 4.41
C LEU A 220 -15.79 14.73 4.64
N VAL A 221 -15.82 13.91 5.70
CA VAL A 221 -16.99 13.11 6.07
C VAL A 221 -18.21 13.99 6.29
N ALA A 222 -18.05 15.09 7.04
CA ALA A 222 -19.12 16.06 7.25
C ALA A 222 -19.58 16.71 5.94
N ALA A 223 -18.65 17.18 5.11
CA ALA A 223 -18.96 17.78 3.81
C ALA A 223 -19.69 16.80 2.87
N ILE A 224 -19.30 15.52 2.84
CA ILE A 224 -19.98 14.48 2.07
C ILE A 224 -21.40 14.27 2.59
N ALA A 225 -21.58 14.16 3.92
CA ALA A 225 -22.88 13.95 4.54
C ALA A 225 -23.85 15.14 4.34
N ASP A 226 -23.33 16.33 4.09
CA ASP A 226 -24.09 17.54 3.79
C ASP A 226 -24.56 17.62 2.33
N VAL A 227 -23.93 16.91 1.39
CA VAL A 227 -24.30 16.98 -0.04
C VAL A 227 -25.15 15.81 -0.54
N VAL A 228 -25.18 14.68 0.17
CA VAL A 228 -25.93 13.49 -0.24
C VAL A 228 -27.23 13.29 0.54
N ASP A 229 -28.22 12.68 -0.10
CA ASP A 229 -29.52 12.42 0.53
C ASP A 229 -29.42 11.42 1.69
N HIS A 230 -28.60 10.39 1.52
CA HIS A 230 -28.44 9.30 2.48
C HIS A 230 -26.96 9.03 2.75
N ALA A 231 -26.53 9.19 4.00
CA ALA A 231 -25.19 8.85 4.45
C ALA A 231 -25.26 7.71 5.45
N ARG A 232 -24.50 6.64 5.20
CA ARG A 232 -24.41 5.45 6.06
C ARG A 232 -22.97 5.25 6.48
N ALA A 233 -22.74 4.88 7.71
CA ALA A 233 -21.40 4.62 8.24
C ALA A 233 -21.36 3.26 8.91
N ILE A 234 -20.20 2.61 8.86
CA ILE A 234 -19.97 1.31 9.48
C ILE A 234 -18.99 1.52 10.63
N LEU A 235 -19.36 1.10 11.84
CA LEU A 235 -18.48 1.19 12.99
C LEU A 235 -18.51 -0.12 13.79
N PRO A 236 -17.40 -0.87 13.89
CA PRO A 236 -17.35 -2.00 14.81
C PRO A 236 -17.35 -1.47 16.24
N LEU A 237 -18.40 -1.75 17.00
CA LEU A 237 -18.60 -1.24 18.35
C LEU A 237 -19.17 -2.32 19.25
N ALA A 238 -18.42 -2.67 20.29
CA ALA A 238 -18.84 -3.65 21.26
C ALA A 238 -19.82 -3.07 22.28
N GLY A 239 -19.62 -1.83 22.73
CA GLY A 239 -20.44 -1.14 23.70
C GLY A 239 -21.56 -0.28 23.14
N ASP A 240 -22.44 0.18 24.02
CA ASP A 240 -23.44 1.19 23.67
C ASP A 240 -22.75 2.57 23.59
N PRO A 241 -22.87 3.31 22.47
CA PRO A 241 -22.32 4.66 22.38
C PRO A 241 -22.97 5.61 23.40
N ASP A 242 -24.21 5.33 23.85
CA ASP A 242 -24.93 6.16 24.82
C ASP A 242 -24.50 5.87 26.28
N ASP A 243 -23.73 4.81 26.55
CA ASP A 243 -23.19 4.48 27.88
C ASP A 243 -22.13 5.51 28.37
N GLY A 244 -21.83 6.55 27.56
CA GLY A 244 -20.86 7.59 27.87
C GLY A 244 -19.53 7.34 27.18
N ARG A 245 -18.47 7.01 27.93
CA ARG A 245 -17.13 6.86 27.36
C ARG A 245 -16.94 5.47 26.76
N LEU A 246 -16.43 5.43 25.53
CA LEU A 246 -15.93 4.21 24.92
C LEU A 246 -14.72 3.68 25.70
N VAL A 247 -14.73 2.39 26.02
CA VAL A 247 -13.75 1.72 26.88
C VAL A 247 -13.30 0.41 26.25
N GLY A 248 -12.17 -0.14 26.73
CA GLY A 248 -11.63 -1.38 26.17
C GLY A 248 -11.27 -1.20 24.70
N ILE A 249 -11.66 -2.15 23.84
CA ILE A 249 -11.37 -2.06 22.40
C ILE A 249 -12.10 -0.90 21.72
N ASP A 250 -13.24 -0.46 22.25
CA ASP A 250 -14.04 0.62 21.64
C ASP A 250 -13.32 1.97 21.72
N SER A 251 -12.35 2.12 22.63
CA SER A 251 -11.48 3.31 22.65
C SER A 251 -10.68 3.47 21.35
N ALA A 252 -10.44 2.39 20.61
CA ALA A 252 -9.76 2.43 19.32
C ALA A 252 -10.60 3.08 18.20
N VAL A 253 -11.92 3.15 18.37
CA VAL A 253 -12.86 3.74 17.39
C VAL A 253 -13.43 5.09 17.85
N GLU A 254 -13.03 5.58 19.02
CA GLU A 254 -13.57 6.81 19.63
C GLU A 254 -13.47 8.02 18.72
N ARG A 255 -12.35 8.18 18.01
CA ARG A 255 -12.18 9.31 17.07
C ARG A 255 -13.14 9.24 15.89
N ALA A 256 -13.41 8.04 15.37
CA ALA A 256 -14.40 7.88 14.30
C ALA A 256 -15.83 8.08 14.82
N ALA A 257 -16.14 7.58 16.02
CA ALA A 257 -17.44 7.81 16.65
C ALA A 257 -17.72 9.31 16.84
N VAL A 258 -16.77 10.06 17.41
CA VAL A 258 -16.89 11.52 17.58
C VAL A 258 -17.04 12.22 16.23
N ALA A 259 -16.27 11.82 15.21
CA ALA A 259 -16.40 12.40 13.87
C ALA A 259 -17.80 12.20 13.25
N TYR A 260 -18.39 11.02 13.43
CA TYR A 260 -19.74 10.74 12.95
C TYR A 260 -20.81 11.49 13.78
N ASP A 261 -20.65 11.56 15.10
CA ASP A 261 -21.54 12.33 15.98
C ASP A 261 -21.51 13.83 15.63
N ASP A 262 -20.32 14.42 15.49
CA ASP A 262 -20.11 15.81 15.05
C ASP A 262 -20.74 16.09 13.67
N ALA A 263 -20.72 15.09 12.77
CA ALA A 263 -21.37 15.16 11.46
C ALA A 263 -22.89 14.88 11.50
N GLY A 264 -23.47 14.66 12.68
CA GLY A 264 -24.90 14.48 12.90
C GLY A 264 -25.44 13.11 12.52
N PHE A 265 -24.63 12.06 12.61
CA PHE A 265 -25.11 10.69 12.41
C PHE A 265 -25.81 10.15 13.66
N ALA A 266 -26.94 9.46 13.46
CA ALA A 266 -27.56 8.68 14.52
C ALA A 266 -26.93 7.28 14.60
N PHE A 267 -26.62 6.80 15.79
CA PHE A 267 -26.10 5.45 15.99
C PHE A 267 -27.24 4.45 16.08
N ASP A 268 -27.17 3.41 15.25
CA ASP A 268 -28.05 2.26 15.27
C ASP A 268 -27.22 1.02 15.58
N ARG A 269 -27.32 0.57 16.82
CA ARG A 269 -26.57 -0.58 17.33
C ARG A 269 -27.49 -1.79 17.48
N SER A 270 -27.09 -2.90 16.87
CA SER A 270 -27.72 -4.20 17.12
C SER A 270 -27.43 -4.67 18.54
N THR A 271 -28.45 -5.17 19.25
CA THR A 271 -28.22 -5.86 20.52
C THR A 271 -27.68 -7.27 20.26
N PRO A 272 -26.61 -7.72 20.93
CA PRO A 272 -26.12 -9.09 20.85
C PRO A 272 -27.21 -10.11 21.20
N THR A 273 -27.54 -11.00 20.27
CA THR A 273 -28.55 -12.05 20.44
C THR A 273 -27.96 -13.46 20.35
N THR A 274 -26.85 -13.64 19.63
CA THR A 274 -26.21 -14.95 19.50
C THR A 274 -25.15 -15.19 20.58
N PRO A 275 -24.85 -16.46 20.95
CA PRO A 275 -23.77 -16.77 21.88
C PRO A 275 -22.42 -16.20 21.44
N SER A 276 -22.15 -16.15 20.13
CA SER A 276 -20.91 -15.61 19.56
C SER A 276 -20.84 -14.09 19.64
N GLU A 277 -21.94 -13.38 19.39
CA GLU A 277 -22.03 -11.92 19.59
C GLU A 277 -21.84 -11.56 21.06
N LEU A 278 -22.52 -12.27 21.97
CA LEU A 278 -22.37 -12.07 23.41
C LEU A 278 -20.95 -12.33 23.87
N LEU A 279 -20.30 -13.40 23.36
CA LEU A 279 -18.91 -13.68 23.68
C LEU A 279 -17.98 -12.59 23.17
N SER A 280 -18.20 -12.11 21.95
CA SER A 280 -17.40 -11.04 21.35
C SER A 280 -17.55 -9.73 22.14
N GLU A 281 -18.78 -9.36 22.53
CA GLU A 281 -19.03 -8.18 23.37
C GLU A 281 -18.23 -8.26 24.69
N ARG A 282 -18.24 -9.43 25.34
CA ARG A 282 -17.53 -9.65 26.61
C ARG A 282 -16.02 -9.75 26.48
N LEU A 283 -15.48 -10.18 25.35
CA LEU A 283 -14.04 -10.16 25.09
C LEU A 283 -13.53 -8.73 24.87
N TYR A 284 -14.38 -7.88 24.28
CA TYR A 284 -14.01 -6.54 23.84
C TYR A 284 -14.23 -5.45 24.89
N ARG A 285 -15.12 -5.69 25.86
CA ARG A 285 -15.30 -4.83 27.03
C ARG A 285 -14.80 -5.56 28.28
N PHE A 286 -13.74 -5.03 28.88
CA PHE A 286 -13.36 -5.42 30.24
C PHE A 286 -14.27 -4.65 31.20
N ASP A 287 -15.37 -5.27 31.60
CA ASP A 287 -16.31 -4.75 32.60
C ASP A 287 -16.41 -5.68 33.82
N ASP A 288 -16.91 -5.16 34.95
CA ASP A 288 -17.09 -5.93 36.18
C ASP A 288 -18.30 -6.89 36.12
N ARG A 289 -18.83 -7.18 34.93
CA ARG A 289 -20.00 -8.04 34.79
C ARG A 289 -19.60 -9.50 35.00
N GLU A 290 -20.58 -10.32 35.36
CA GLU A 290 -20.36 -11.74 35.61
C GLU A 290 -19.80 -12.45 34.36
N PRO A 291 -18.79 -13.33 34.51
CA PRO A 291 -18.23 -14.10 33.41
C PRO A 291 -19.31 -14.92 32.68
N LEU A 292 -19.13 -15.11 31.37
CA LEU A 292 -20.02 -15.99 30.63
C LEU A 292 -19.89 -17.44 31.11
N SER A 293 -21.03 -18.13 31.21
CA SER A 293 -21.04 -19.56 31.56
C SER A 293 -20.30 -20.39 30.51
N ALA A 294 -19.69 -21.49 30.93
CA ALA A 294 -19.03 -22.44 30.03
C ALA A 294 -19.99 -22.95 28.92
N ALA A 295 -21.26 -23.16 29.25
CA ALA A 295 -22.29 -23.56 28.29
C ALA A 295 -22.59 -22.48 27.23
N THR A 296 -22.34 -21.20 27.51
CA THR A 296 -22.46 -20.13 26.50
C THR A 296 -21.26 -20.16 25.55
N VAL A 297 -20.05 -20.35 26.08
CA VAL A 297 -18.83 -20.45 25.28
C VAL A 297 -18.87 -21.67 24.34
N GLU A 298 -19.34 -22.82 24.85
CA GLU A 298 -19.50 -24.03 24.05
C GLU A 298 -20.53 -23.86 22.93
N ARG A 299 -21.67 -23.21 23.21
CA ARG A 299 -22.69 -22.88 22.19
C ARG A 299 -22.21 -21.88 21.15
N ALA A 300 -21.20 -21.06 21.46
CA ALA A 300 -20.54 -20.19 20.49
C ALA A 300 -19.56 -20.95 19.58
N GLY A 301 -19.36 -22.25 19.80
CA GLY A 301 -18.44 -23.09 19.02
C GLY A 301 -16.97 -22.83 19.33
N ILE A 302 -16.64 -22.21 20.46
CA ILE A 302 -15.26 -21.89 20.83
C ILE A 302 -14.66 -23.06 21.60
N GLU A 303 -13.57 -23.61 21.05
CA GLU A 303 -12.75 -24.61 21.72
C GLU A 303 -11.34 -24.05 21.96
N ARG A 304 -10.85 -24.15 23.19
CA ARG A 304 -9.45 -23.83 23.53
C ARG A 304 -8.64 -25.10 23.63
N ARG A 305 -7.62 -25.23 22.77
CA ARG A 305 -6.62 -26.30 22.85
C ARG A 305 -5.26 -25.71 23.23
N GLN A 306 -4.44 -26.52 23.89
CA GLN A 306 -3.06 -26.15 24.24
C GLN A 306 -2.11 -27.18 23.67
N PHE A 307 -1.04 -26.70 23.04
CA PHE A 307 -0.01 -27.54 22.43
C PHE A 307 1.35 -27.29 23.08
N PRO A 308 2.27 -28.27 23.07
CA PRO A 308 3.59 -28.12 23.70
C PRO A 308 4.49 -27.09 23.01
N THR A 309 4.37 -26.93 21.69
CA THR A 309 5.15 -25.98 20.88
C THR A 309 4.30 -25.39 19.77
N ALA A 310 4.76 -24.27 19.18
CA ALA A 310 4.11 -23.64 18.02
C ALA A 310 4.01 -24.60 16.82
N ASP A 311 5.00 -25.46 16.59
CA ASP A 311 4.94 -26.47 15.52
C ASP A 311 3.84 -27.51 15.76
N HIS A 312 3.66 -27.93 17.01
CA HIS A 312 2.57 -28.85 17.36
C HIS A 312 1.20 -28.18 17.24
N GLU A 313 1.12 -26.89 17.58
CA GLU A 313 -0.09 -26.07 17.39
C GLU A 313 -0.47 -25.98 15.91
N LEU A 314 0.49 -25.63 15.05
CA LEU A 314 0.27 -25.50 13.61
C LEU A 314 -0.15 -26.82 12.96
N ARG A 315 0.56 -27.92 13.28
CA ARG A 315 0.19 -29.28 12.83
C ARG A 315 -1.17 -29.72 13.35
N GLY A 316 -1.49 -29.37 14.60
CA GLY A 316 -2.79 -29.65 15.21
C GLY A 316 -3.92 -28.89 14.51
N ALA A 317 -3.69 -27.61 14.20
CA ALA A 317 -4.64 -26.77 13.46
C ALA A 317 -4.86 -27.29 12.04
N PHE A 318 -3.81 -27.64 11.30
CA PHE A 318 -3.96 -28.20 9.95
C PHE A 318 -4.62 -29.56 9.92
N ARG A 319 -4.33 -30.44 10.89
CA ARG A 319 -5.09 -31.68 11.04
C ARG A 319 -6.58 -31.39 11.23
N GLN A 320 -6.93 -30.44 12.11
CA GLN A 320 -8.32 -30.07 12.36
C GLN A 320 -9.00 -29.48 11.11
N VAL A 321 -8.28 -28.68 10.32
CA VAL A 321 -8.76 -28.15 9.04
C VAL A 321 -9.04 -29.31 8.06
N THR A 322 -8.13 -30.28 7.96
CA THR A 322 -8.36 -31.49 7.16
C THR A 322 -9.60 -32.25 7.64
N ASP A 323 -9.75 -32.46 8.95
CA ASP A 323 -10.92 -33.13 9.53
C ASP A 323 -12.23 -32.39 9.19
N TRP A 324 -12.24 -31.06 9.21
CA TRP A 324 -13.40 -30.25 8.82
C TRP A 324 -13.72 -30.33 7.33
N ILE A 325 -12.69 -30.31 6.46
CA ILE A 325 -12.87 -30.49 5.02
C ILE A 325 -13.42 -31.89 4.72
N GLU A 326 -12.89 -32.93 5.36
CA GLU A 326 -13.39 -34.31 5.23
C GLU A 326 -14.83 -34.45 5.75
N ALA A 327 -15.22 -33.69 6.78
CA ALA A 327 -16.59 -33.60 7.27
C ALA A 327 -17.54 -32.79 6.36
N GLY A 328 -17.03 -32.20 5.26
CA GLY A 328 -17.80 -31.49 4.26
C GLY A 328 -17.83 -29.96 4.40
N THR A 329 -17.01 -29.38 5.29
CA THR A 329 -16.85 -27.93 5.36
C THR A 329 -16.15 -27.41 4.10
N ILE A 330 -16.67 -26.32 3.53
CA ILE A 330 -16.12 -25.71 2.32
C ILE A 330 -14.77 -25.06 2.67
N PRO A 331 -13.67 -25.33 1.95
CA PRO A 331 -12.37 -24.76 2.27
C PRO A 331 -12.33 -23.23 2.31
N SER A 332 -13.18 -22.54 1.54
CA SER A 332 -13.29 -21.07 1.54
C SER A 332 -13.87 -20.48 2.82
N ASP A 333 -14.53 -21.30 3.65
CA ASP A 333 -15.14 -20.89 4.91
C ASP A 333 -14.18 -21.09 6.10
N LEU A 334 -12.99 -21.64 5.83
CA LEU A 334 -11.96 -21.91 6.83
C LEU A 334 -10.85 -20.87 6.72
N ALA A 335 -10.50 -20.26 7.85
CA ALA A 335 -9.36 -19.37 7.97
C ALA A 335 -8.46 -19.80 9.13
N VAL A 336 -7.15 -19.77 8.91
CA VAL A 336 -6.14 -19.99 9.95
C VAL A 336 -5.41 -18.67 10.17
N VAL A 337 -5.55 -18.10 11.36
CA VAL A 337 -4.88 -16.86 11.73
C VAL A 337 -3.62 -17.19 12.52
N VAL A 338 -2.46 -16.91 11.92
CA VAL A 338 -1.16 -17.13 12.56
C VAL A 338 -0.58 -15.77 12.96
N PRO A 339 -0.32 -15.52 14.25
CA PRO A 339 0.39 -14.32 14.67
C PRO A 339 1.78 -14.28 14.02
N ASP A 340 2.19 -13.10 13.53
CA ASP A 340 3.46 -12.89 12.84
C ASP A 340 3.68 -13.83 11.62
N LEU A 341 2.65 -13.96 10.78
CA LEU A 341 2.70 -14.79 9.59
C LEU A 341 3.84 -14.41 8.63
N ALA A 342 4.23 -13.13 8.59
CA ALA A 342 5.29 -12.64 7.71
C ALA A 342 6.63 -13.35 7.96
N SER A 343 7.01 -13.55 9.22
CA SER A 343 8.25 -14.25 9.57
C SER A 343 8.17 -15.78 9.46
N ARG A 344 6.94 -16.33 9.32
CA ARG A 344 6.66 -17.77 9.40
C ARG A 344 6.04 -18.35 8.13
N THR A 345 5.95 -17.58 7.06
CA THR A 345 5.15 -17.96 5.89
C THR A 345 5.62 -19.27 5.27
N ASP A 346 6.92 -19.44 5.05
CA ASP A 346 7.44 -20.62 4.36
C ASP A 346 7.26 -21.86 5.26
N HIS A 347 7.48 -21.72 6.57
CA HIS A 347 7.19 -22.77 7.55
C HIS A 347 5.70 -23.17 7.58
N VAL A 348 4.79 -22.18 7.49
CA VAL A 348 3.34 -22.40 7.42
C VAL A 348 2.94 -23.13 6.14
N ALA A 349 3.52 -22.73 5.00
CA ALA A 349 3.27 -23.37 3.71
C ALA A 349 3.77 -24.81 3.66
N GLU A 350 5.00 -25.07 4.15
CA GLU A 350 5.56 -26.42 4.25
C GLU A 350 4.73 -27.31 5.17
N ALA A 351 4.34 -26.80 6.34
CA ALA A 351 3.50 -27.54 7.26
C ALA A 351 2.13 -27.84 6.65
N ALA A 352 1.50 -26.91 5.92
CA ALA A 352 0.23 -27.15 5.24
C ALA A 352 0.34 -28.22 4.15
N ALA A 353 1.44 -28.20 3.38
CA ALA A 353 1.69 -29.17 2.31
C ALA A 353 1.80 -30.61 2.84
N GLN A 354 2.30 -30.81 4.06
CA GLN A 354 2.34 -32.13 4.71
C GLN A 354 0.93 -32.72 4.94
N TYR A 355 -0.10 -31.88 5.01
CA TYR A 355 -1.50 -32.27 5.14
C TYR A 355 -2.28 -32.20 3.82
N GLY A 356 -1.58 -32.00 2.69
CA GLY A 356 -2.22 -31.86 1.37
C GLY A 356 -3.06 -30.58 1.22
N LEU A 357 -2.82 -29.57 2.07
CA LEU A 357 -3.52 -28.30 2.04
C LEU A 357 -2.73 -27.29 1.19
N THR A 358 -3.44 -26.51 0.36
CA THR A 358 -2.87 -25.42 -0.43
C THR A 358 -3.47 -24.09 0.03
N PRO A 359 -2.96 -23.49 1.13
CA PRO A 359 -3.54 -22.28 1.69
C PRO A 359 -3.31 -21.08 0.77
N HIS A 360 -4.32 -20.22 0.65
CA HIS A 360 -4.13 -18.89 0.07
C HIS A 360 -3.51 -17.97 1.13
N ILE A 361 -2.20 -17.73 1.02
CA ILE A 361 -1.46 -16.84 1.93
C ILE A 361 -1.38 -15.44 1.30
N ALA A 362 -2.05 -14.45 1.90
CA ALA A 362 -1.88 -13.06 1.50
C ALA A 362 -0.47 -12.59 1.92
N ARG A 363 0.43 -12.38 0.94
CA ARG A 363 1.79 -11.87 1.14
C ARG A 363 1.93 -10.51 0.47
N GLU A 364 2.43 -9.53 1.19
CA GLU A 364 3.15 -8.39 0.61
C GLU A 364 4.65 -8.70 0.78
N VAL A 365 5.36 -8.89 -0.33
CA VAL A 365 6.81 -9.10 -0.32
C VAL A 365 7.44 -7.85 -0.89
N GLY A 366 8.21 -7.13 -0.08
CA GLY A 366 8.98 -5.98 -0.57
C GLY A 366 9.97 -6.41 -1.65
N LEU A 367 10.19 -5.54 -2.65
CA LEU A 367 11.06 -5.84 -3.79
C LEU A 367 12.44 -6.35 -3.34
N ALA A 368 13.05 -5.74 -2.32
CA ALA A 368 14.36 -6.14 -1.79
C ALA A 368 14.43 -7.58 -1.25
N ASN A 369 13.29 -8.23 -1.01
CA ASN A 369 13.20 -9.62 -0.56
C ASN A 369 12.79 -10.58 -1.70
N THR A 370 12.85 -10.12 -2.95
CA THR A 370 12.70 -10.96 -4.15
C THR A 370 14.05 -11.14 -4.82
N GLU A 371 14.18 -12.16 -5.66
CA GLU A 371 15.45 -12.40 -6.39
C GLU A 371 15.79 -11.20 -7.27
N LEU A 372 14.78 -10.60 -7.92
CA LEU A 372 14.97 -9.38 -8.70
C LEU A 372 15.50 -8.22 -7.83
N GLY A 373 14.97 -8.03 -6.63
CA GLY A 373 15.49 -7.00 -5.73
C GLY A 373 16.91 -7.27 -5.27
N GLU A 374 17.28 -8.54 -5.00
CA GLU A 374 18.66 -8.89 -4.69
C GLU A 374 19.60 -8.58 -5.87
N VAL A 375 19.21 -8.92 -7.11
CA VAL A 375 19.95 -8.56 -8.32
C VAL A 375 20.18 -7.05 -8.39
N LEU A 376 19.13 -6.25 -8.21
CA LEU A 376 19.23 -4.79 -8.27
C LEU A 376 20.14 -4.24 -7.17
N VAL A 377 19.96 -4.67 -5.92
CA VAL A 377 20.79 -4.20 -4.78
C VAL A 377 22.26 -4.52 -4.99
N ASN A 378 22.58 -5.74 -5.42
CA ASN A 378 23.98 -6.12 -5.65
C ASN A 378 24.56 -5.41 -6.89
N ALA A 379 23.75 -5.17 -7.93
CA ALA A 379 24.16 -4.35 -9.07
C ALA A 379 24.45 -2.89 -8.66
N PHE A 380 23.61 -2.27 -7.81
CA PHE A 380 23.89 -0.94 -7.27
C PHE A 380 25.21 -0.88 -6.52
N ARG A 381 25.48 -1.86 -5.65
CA ARG A 381 26.74 -1.92 -4.88
C ARG A 381 27.96 -2.16 -5.76
N LEU A 382 27.83 -2.94 -6.83
CA LEU A 382 28.92 -3.18 -7.78
C LEU A 382 29.26 -1.96 -8.64
N GLY A 383 28.28 -1.07 -8.86
CA GLY A 383 28.44 0.20 -9.54
C GLY A 383 28.97 1.33 -8.65
N ASP A 384 29.02 1.13 -7.34
CA ASP A 384 29.52 2.11 -6.36
C ASP A 384 31.06 2.14 -6.33
N ASP A 385 31.62 3.11 -5.60
CA ASP A 385 33.06 3.33 -5.51
C ASP A 385 33.81 2.17 -4.81
N ASP A 386 33.18 1.52 -3.81
CA ASP A 386 33.78 0.49 -2.96
C ASP A 386 33.03 -0.88 -3.02
N PRO A 387 33.03 -1.59 -4.16
CA PRO A 387 32.32 -2.86 -4.29
C PRO A 387 33.03 -4.02 -3.58
N THR A 388 32.25 -4.94 -3.00
CA THR A 388 32.81 -6.10 -2.30
C THR A 388 32.76 -7.38 -3.14
N VAL A 389 33.66 -8.33 -2.82
CA VAL A 389 33.63 -9.69 -3.40
C VAL A 389 32.28 -10.38 -3.16
N ARG A 390 31.63 -10.08 -2.02
CA ARG A 390 30.31 -10.63 -1.68
C ARG A 390 29.21 -10.12 -2.60
N ASP A 391 29.25 -8.84 -2.98
CA ASP A 391 28.25 -8.26 -3.87
C ASP A 391 28.38 -8.87 -5.29
N LEU A 392 29.62 -9.11 -5.74
CA LEU A 392 29.90 -9.84 -6.99
C LEU A 392 29.32 -11.26 -6.98
N ILE A 393 29.65 -12.05 -5.95
CA ILE A 393 29.20 -13.45 -5.85
C ILE A 393 27.67 -13.50 -5.82
N ARG A 394 27.02 -12.65 -5.03
CA ARG A 394 25.55 -12.64 -4.90
C ARG A 394 24.84 -12.28 -6.19
N LEU A 395 25.41 -11.38 -6.99
CA LEU A 395 24.83 -11.04 -8.29
C LEU A 395 24.97 -12.20 -9.27
N VAL A 396 26.16 -12.79 -9.38
CA VAL A 396 26.47 -13.83 -10.37
C VAL A 396 25.79 -15.17 -10.03
N ASP A 397 25.64 -15.50 -8.75
CA ASP A 397 24.99 -16.73 -8.28
C ASP A 397 23.46 -16.62 -8.27
N SER A 398 22.89 -15.46 -8.62
CA SER A 398 21.45 -15.27 -8.67
C SER A 398 20.81 -16.15 -9.75
N PRO A 399 19.70 -16.86 -9.45
CA PRO A 399 19.02 -17.73 -10.41
C PRO A 399 18.35 -16.96 -11.57
N LEU A 400 18.29 -15.63 -11.49
CA LEU A 400 17.77 -14.76 -12.55
C LEU A 400 18.84 -14.25 -13.52
N VAL A 401 20.12 -14.35 -13.17
CA VAL A 401 21.22 -13.82 -13.99
C VAL A 401 21.71 -14.91 -14.95
N ASP A 402 21.59 -14.63 -16.24
CA ASP A 402 22.10 -15.46 -17.34
C ASP A 402 22.72 -14.53 -18.40
N ALA A 403 23.71 -13.75 -17.95
CA ALA A 403 24.31 -12.69 -18.75
C ALA A 403 25.07 -13.24 -19.97
N ASP A 404 25.05 -12.48 -21.07
CA ASP A 404 25.89 -12.76 -22.25
C ASP A 404 27.30 -12.23 -22.00
N TRP A 405 28.09 -13.01 -21.27
CA TRP A 405 29.44 -12.64 -20.84
C TRP A 405 30.38 -12.43 -22.04
N PRO A 406 31.27 -11.42 -22.00
CA PRO A 406 32.16 -11.11 -23.13
C PRO A 406 33.14 -12.24 -23.47
N ASP A 407 33.56 -13.02 -22.46
CA ASP A 407 34.48 -14.17 -22.60
C ASP A 407 33.91 -15.39 -21.87
N GLU A 408 34.45 -15.72 -20.69
CA GLU A 408 33.99 -16.82 -19.86
C GLU A 408 33.04 -16.29 -18.77
N PRO A 409 31.93 -16.99 -18.46
CA PRO A 409 31.09 -16.63 -17.32
C PRO A 409 31.90 -16.62 -16.04
N ILE A 410 31.61 -15.65 -15.18
CA ILE A 410 32.22 -15.59 -13.86
C ILE A 410 31.77 -16.82 -13.06
N ASP A 411 32.71 -17.68 -12.67
CA ASP A 411 32.41 -18.80 -11.76
C ASP A 411 32.48 -18.32 -10.30
N ALA A 412 31.32 -18.28 -9.65
CA ALA A 412 31.18 -17.89 -8.24
C ALA A 412 32.06 -18.76 -7.30
N ALA A 413 32.27 -20.04 -7.61
CA ALA A 413 33.11 -20.92 -6.80
C ALA A 413 34.60 -20.55 -6.91
N THR A 414 35.05 -20.20 -8.10
CA THR A 414 36.41 -19.68 -8.36
C THR A 414 36.64 -18.35 -7.64
N ILE A 415 35.69 -17.41 -7.72
CA ILE A 415 35.75 -16.13 -7.01
C ILE A 415 35.76 -16.31 -5.49
N LEU A 416 34.92 -17.19 -4.95
CA LEU A 416 34.88 -17.48 -3.51
C LEU A 416 36.19 -18.09 -3.02
N THR A 417 36.78 -18.99 -3.80
CA THR A 417 38.06 -19.64 -3.47
C THR A 417 39.20 -18.63 -3.47
N ALA A 418 39.29 -17.80 -4.51
CA ALA A 418 40.30 -16.74 -4.61
C ALA A 418 40.14 -15.67 -3.52
N GLY A 419 38.91 -15.23 -3.25
CA GLY A 419 38.62 -14.27 -2.18
C GLY A 419 38.96 -14.81 -0.79
N SER A 420 38.65 -16.08 -0.53
CA SER A 420 38.99 -16.75 0.74
C SER A 420 40.50 -16.92 0.92
N ALA A 421 41.23 -17.23 -0.15
CA ALA A 421 42.69 -17.39 -0.10
C ALA A 421 43.43 -16.08 0.24
N LEU A 422 42.84 -14.93 -0.11
CA LEU A 422 43.39 -13.60 0.14
C LEU A 422 42.83 -12.92 1.40
N GLU A 423 41.82 -13.52 2.04
CA GLU A 423 40.94 -12.83 3.00
C GLU A 423 40.39 -11.50 2.43
N ALA A 424 40.28 -11.40 1.10
CA ALA A 424 39.91 -10.19 0.39
C ALA A 424 38.41 -9.94 0.52
N THR A 425 38.06 -8.81 1.12
CA THR A 425 36.67 -8.31 1.15
C THR A 425 36.41 -7.34 -0.01
N ASP A 426 37.45 -6.63 -0.42
CA ASP A 426 37.47 -5.65 -1.51
C ASP A 426 37.67 -6.34 -2.87
N LEU A 427 36.84 -5.94 -3.84
CA LEU A 427 36.89 -6.46 -5.19
C LEU A 427 38.16 -6.04 -5.96
N GLU A 428 38.71 -4.84 -5.73
CA GLU A 428 39.94 -4.38 -6.39
C GLU A 428 41.14 -5.27 -6.03
N THR A 429 41.22 -5.64 -4.74
CA THR A 429 42.26 -6.56 -4.24
C THR A 429 42.15 -7.94 -4.90
N LEU A 430 40.92 -8.44 -5.07
CA LEU A 430 40.68 -9.71 -5.76
C LEU A 430 41.06 -9.62 -7.25
N THR A 431 40.64 -8.57 -7.94
CA THR A 431 40.91 -8.40 -9.38
C THR A 431 42.42 -8.33 -9.65
N ALA A 432 43.18 -7.62 -8.82
CA ALA A 432 44.63 -7.52 -8.94
C ALA A 432 45.35 -8.87 -8.77
N TYR A 433 44.78 -9.79 -7.97
CA TYR A 433 45.32 -11.14 -7.80
C TYR A 433 45.01 -12.05 -9.00
N LEU A 434 43.81 -11.94 -9.57
CA LEU A 434 43.35 -12.75 -10.70
C LEU A 434 44.00 -12.34 -12.03
N ASP A 435 44.52 -11.13 -12.15
CA ASP A 435 45.04 -10.52 -13.39
C ASP A 435 46.11 -11.37 -14.11
N ALA A 436 46.92 -12.13 -13.37
CA ALA A 436 47.98 -12.96 -13.95
C ALA A 436 47.52 -14.34 -14.43
N ASP A 437 46.54 -14.94 -13.74
CA ASP A 437 46.18 -16.36 -13.92
C ASP A 437 44.81 -16.52 -14.62
N GLU A 438 43.91 -15.54 -14.52
CA GLU A 438 42.52 -15.60 -14.99
C GLU A 438 42.08 -14.28 -15.67
N PRO A 439 42.75 -13.83 -16.76
CA PRO A 439 42.47 -12.52 -17.37
C PRO A 439 41.04 -12.39 -17.91
N GLY A 440 40.44 -13.48 -18.41
CA GLY A 440 39.04 -13.48 -18.87
C GLY A 440 38.03 -13.21 -17.74
N THR A 441 38.31 -13.71 -16.52
CA THR A 441 37.49 -13.42 -15.33
C THR A 441 37.61 -11.95 -14.93
N VAL A 442 38.81 -11.36 -15.01
CA VAL A 442 39.03 -9.94 -14.75
C VAL A 442 38.28 -9.06 -15.74
N ASP A 443 38.32 -9.41 -17.03
CA ASP A 443 37.59 -8.69 -18.08
C ASP A 443 36.07 -8.77 -17.90
N ALA A 444 35.55 -9.93 -17.50
CA ALA A 444 34.14 -10.13 -17.17
C ALA A 444 33.70 -9.31 -15.95
N ILE A 445 34.50 -9.28 -14.87
CA ILE A 445 34.24 -8.42 -13.70
C ILE A 445 34.25 -6.95 -14.11
N GLY A 446 35.24 -6.52 -14.90
CA GLY A 446 35.34 -5.16 -15.40
C GLY A 446 34.17 -4.76 -16.28
N TRP A 447 33.69 -5.67 -17.14
CA TRP A 447 32.49 -5.48 -17.95
C TRP A 447 31.26 -5.28 -17.06
N LEU A 448 31.05 -6.16 -16.08
CA LEU A 448 29.91 -6.11 -15.18
C LEU A 448 29.89 -4.82 -14.35
N ARG A 449 31.03 -4.41 -13.78
CA ARG A 449 31.17 -3.14 -13.06
C ARG A 449 30.83 -1.96 -13.95
N ARG A 450 31.32 -1.92 -15.20
CA ARG A 450 30.98 -0.83 -16.12
C ARG A 450 29.49 -0.77 -16.44
N ARG A 451 28.81 -1.91 -16.57
CA ARG A 451 27.35 -1.95 -16.77
C ARG A 451 26.60 -1.43 -15.55
N CYS A 452 26.99 -1.89 -14.36
CA CYS A 452 26.42 -1.43 -13.09
C CYS A 452 26.65 0.07 -12.86
N ALA A 453 27.88 0.55 -13.07
CA ALA A 453 28.26 1.95 -12.90
C ALA A 453 27.50 2.90 -13.86
N ARG A 454 27.26 2.46 -15.10
CA ARG A 454 26.46 3.24 -16.07
C ARG A 454 25.03 3.47 -15.61
N PHE A 455 24.50 2.59 -14.76
CA PHE A 455 23.19 2.77 -14.15
C PHE A 455 23.26 3.63 -12.88
N THR A 456 24.26 3.46 -12.01
CA THR A 456 24.42 4.32 -10.82
C THR A 456 24.69 5.78 -11.17
N ASP A 457 25.44 6.03 -12.25
CA ASP A 457 25.82 7.37 -12.71
C ASP A 457 24.74 8.05 -13.58
N CYS A 458 23.61 7.37 -13.83
CA CYS A 458 22.59 7.90 -14.73
C CYS A 458 21.75 8.99 -14.07
N THR A 459 21.14 9.84 -14.89
CA THR A 459 20.15 10.81 -14.41
C THR A 459 18.78 10.15 -14.30
N ALA A 460 17.89 10.69 -13.47
CA ALA A 460 16.51 10.21 -13.35
C ALA A 460 15.78 10.12 -14.71
N ALA A 461 16.08 11.03 -15.65
CA ALA A 461 15.49 11.04 -16.99
C ALA A 461 15.90 9.84 -17.86
N THR A 462 17.03 9.20 -17.55
CA THR A 462 17.57 8.04 -18.30
C THR A 462 17.55 6.76 -17.46
N ALA A 463 17.06 6.83 -16.22
CA ALA A 463 17.16 5.73 -15.28
C ALA A 463 16.38 4.50 -15.73
N GLU A 464 15.19 4.69 -16.31
CA GLU A 464 14.40 3.58 -16.84
C GLU A 464 15.12 2.88 -17.99
N ASP A 465 15.57 3.63 -19.00
CA ASP A 465 16.30 3.07 -20.14
C ASP A 465 17.56 2.31 -19.69
N ARG A 466 18.28 2.86 -18.71
CA ARG A 466 19.50 2.26 -18.16
C ARG A 466 19.21 1.02 -17.31
N LEU A 467 18.10 1.00 -16.60
CA LEU A 467 17.63 -0.16 -15.85
C LEU A 467 17.25 -1.30 -16.80
N VAL A 468 16.54 -0.99 -17.89
CA VAL A 468 16.18 -1.97 -18.92
C VAL A 468 17.44 -2.51 -19.62
N GLU A 469 18.39 -1.63 -19.97
CA GLU A 469 19.70 -2.02 -20.54
C GLU A 469 20.43 -2.97 -19.58
N LEU A 470 20.56 -2.61 -18.30
CA LEU A 470 21.22 -3.43 -17.28
C LEU A 470 20.56 -4.80 -17.12
N LEU A 471 19.24 -4.85 -16.96
CA LEU A 471 18.52 -6.12 -16.77
C LEU A 471 18.54 -7.01 -18.03
N THR A 472 18.60 -6.41 -19.22
CA THR A 472 18.79 -7.13 -20.48
C THR A 472 20.21 -7.68 -20.59
N ASP A 473 21.23 -6.87 -20.29
CA ASP A 473 22.63 -7.29 -20.27
C ASP A 473 22.87 -8.44 -19.28
N LEU A 474 22.16 -8.43 -18.14
CA LEU A 474 22.21 -9.50 -17.14
C LEU A 474 21.40 -10.76 -17.50
N GLY A 475 20.69 -10.77 -18.64
CA GLY A 475 19.84 -11.88 -19.04
C GLY A 475 18.56 -12.05 -18.21
N VAL A 476 18.22 -11.07 -17.36
CA VAL A 476 17.01 -11.11 -16.52
C VAL A 476 15.76 -10.87 -17.38
N LEU A 477 15.87 -10.00 -18.38
CA LEU A 477 14.81 -9.69 -19.33
C LEU A 477 15.00 -10.44 -20.65
N ASP A 478 13.92 -11.06 -21.16
CA ASP A 478 13.82 -11.35 -22.59
C ASP A 478 13.69 -9.98 -23.27
N GLY A 479 14.60 -9.67 -24.19
CA GLY A 479 14.71 -8.35 -24.81
C GLY A 479 13.38 -7.72 -25.25
N ASP A 480 13.41 -6.40 -25.42
CA ASP A 480 12.25 -5.51 -25.57
C ASP A 480 11.26 -5.91 -26.69
N VAL A 481 10.28 -6.75 -26.35
CA VAL A 481 9.14 -7.08 -27.21
C VAL A 481 7.89 -6.44 -26.60
N ASP A 482 7.50 -5.31 -27.18
CA ASP A 482 6.24 -4.57 -26.98
C ASP A 482 6.05 -3.87 -25.60
N ASP A 483 6.98 -3.01 -25.16
CA ASP A 483 6.83 -2.16 -23.95
C ASP A 483 6.44 -2.94 -22.67
N THR A 484 6.64 -4.25 -22.65
CA THR A 484 6.28 -5.12 -21.54
C THR A 484 7.50 -5.88 -21.07
N TRP A 485 7.98 -5.54 -19.88
CA TRP A 485 9.08 -6.24 -19.25
C TRP A 485 8.67 -7.71 -19.05
N ARG A 486 9.49 -8.65 -19.54
CA ARG A 486 9.26 -10.10 -19.40
C ARG A 486 10.53 -10.79 -18.91
N LEU A 487 10.38 -11.61 -17.88
CA LEU A 487 11.48 -12.43 -17.37
C LEU A 487 11.88 -13.50 -18.40
N ALA A 488 13.18 -13.60 -18.69
CA ALA A 488 13.72 -14.44 -19.76
C ALA A 488 13.42 -15.92 -19.57
N THR A 489 13.70 -16.48 -18.39
CA THR A 489 13.11 -17.73 -17.86
C THR A 489 13.69 -18.01 -16.48
N ALA A 490 12.87 -18.06 -15.43
CA ALA A 490 13.34 -18.48 -14.11
C ALA A 490 13.33 -20.02 -14.01
N ARG A 491 14.46 -20.63 -13.64
CA ARG A 491 14.65 -22.09 -13.45
C ARG A 491 13.94 -22.68 -12.23
N GLU A 492 12.99 -21.94 -11.63
CA GLU A 492 12.47 -22.24 -10.30
C GLU A 492 10.99 -22.67 -10.28
N SER A 493 10.56 -23.13 -9.09
CA SER A 493 9.19 -23.52 -8.80
C SER A 493 8.16 -22.44 -9.19
N GLY A 494 6.96 -22.87 -9.62
CA GLY A 494 5.97 -21.98 -10.25
C GLY A 494 5.51 -20.77 -9.41
N TRP A 495 5.67 -20.80 -8.08
CA TRP A 495 5.34 -19.68 -7.21
C TRP A 495 6.43 -18.60 -7.17
N VAL A 496 7.72 -18.96 -7.30
CA VAL A 496 8.81 -17.98 -7.38
C VAL A 496 8.73 -17.22 -8.70
N VAL A 497 8.49 -17.93 -9.81
CA VAL A 497 8.25 -17.29 -11.11
C VAL A 497 7.06 -16.31 -11.06
N ALA A 498 5.98 -16.65 -10.35
CA ALA A 498 4.85 -15.76 -10.17
C ALA A 498 5.20 -14.53 -9.32
N ARG A 499 6.01 -14.70 -8.27
CA ARG A 499 6.54 -13.63 -7.41
C ARG A 499 7.41 -12.66 -8.21
N GLU A 500 8.40 -13.15 -8.93
CA GLU A 500 9.31 -12.30 -9.71
C GLU A 500 8.57 -11.58 -10.86
N ARG A 501 7.58 -12.22 -11.51
CA ARG A 501 6.71 -11.54 -12.48
C ARG A 501 5.84 -10.44 -11.86
N ALA A 502 5.46 -10.58 -10.59
CA ALA A 502 4.73 -9.52 -9.88
C ALA A 502 5.68 -8.35 -9.55
N ALA A 503 6.89 -8.64 -9.08
CA ALA A 503 7.92 -7.64 -8.81
C ALA A 503 8.29 -6.82 -10.07
N LEU A 504 8.50 -7.52 -11.20
CA LEU A 504 8.80 -6.91 -12.49
C LEU A 504 7.67 -5.99 -12.99
N ARG A 505 6.41 -6.42 -12.84
CA ARG A 505 5.24 -5.60 -13.16
C ARG A 505 5.12 -4.38 -12.26
N GLY A 506 5.47 -4.50 -10.97
CA GLY A 506 5.56 -3.36 -10.07
C GLY A 506 6.54 -2.29 -10.57
N CYS A 507 7.72 -2.71 -11.03
CA CYS A 507 8.72 -1.80 -11.58
C CYS A 507 8.22 -1.11 -12.87
N ALA A 508 7.66 -1.86 -13.83
CA ALA A 508 7.15 -1.33 -15.10
C ALA A 508 5.90 -0.41 -14.96
N THR A 509 5.06 -0.64 -13.94
CA THR A 509 3.87 0.20 -13.70
C THR A 509 4.19 1.51 -12.99
N SER A 510 5.30 1.58 -12.25
CA SER A 510 5.78 2.82 -11.64
C SER A 510 6.40 3.81 -12.65
N SER A 511 6.83 3.32 -13.81
CA SER A 511 7.46 4.14 -14.85
C SER A 511 6.50 4.65 -15.93
N THR A 512 5.32 4.03 -16.08
CA THR A 512 4.31 4.46 -17.05
C THR A 512 3.27 5.36 -16.40
N PRO A 513 3.13 6.66 -16.74
CA PRO A 513 1.95 7.42 -16.34
C PRO A 513 0.72 6.72 -16.92
N SER A 514 -0.16 6.23 -16.04
CA SER A 514 -1.36 5.46 -16.36
C SER A 514 -2.06 5.98 -17.62
N ARG A 515 -1.84 5.29 -18.76
CA ARG A 515 -2.61 5.53 -19.98
C ARG A 515 -4.04 5.12 -19.69
N ALA A 516 -4.90 6.12 -19.58
CA ALA A 516 -6.33 5.98 -19.49
C ALA A 516 -6.85 4.88 -20.43
N HIS A 517 -7.70 4.00 -19.90
CA HIS A 517 -8.52 3.11 -20.71
C HIS A 517 -9.40 3.94 -21.66
N GLY A 518 -8.91 4.16 -22.88
CA GLY A 518 -9.71 4.65 -23.98
C GLY A 518 -10.74 3.60 -24.36
N PHE A 519 -12.01 3.90 -24.10
CA PHE A 519 -13.13 3.18 -24.72
C PHE A 519 -12.97 3.19 -26.26
N PRO A 520 -13.30 2.09 -26.96
CA PRO A 520 -13.19 2.03 -28.41
C PRO A 520 -14.22 2.97 -29.04
N GLY A 521 -13.72 4.03 -29.66
CA GLY A 521 -14.52 4.96 -30.46
C GLY A 521 -15.20 4.24 -31.61
N THR A 522 -16.53 4.30 -31.60
CA THR A 522 -17.42 3.87 -32.67
C THR A 522 -17.04 4.51 -34.00
N SER A 523 -16.58 3.70 -34.96
CA SER A 523 -16.40 4.08 -36.35
C SER A 523 -17.76 4.36 -37.01
N HIS A 524 -18.12 5.63 -37.19
CA HIS A 524 -19.16 6.02 -38.13
C HIS A 524 -18.57 6.07 -39.54
N SER A 525 -18.84 5.03 -40.34
CA SER A 525 -18.65 5.06 -41.79
C SER A 525 -19.73 5.94 -42.45
N PRO A 526 -19.38 6.92 -43.29
CA PRO A 526 -20.37 7.65 -44.07
C PRO A 526 -20.75 6.83 -45.31
N SER A 527 -22.00 6.36 -45.34
CA SER A 527 -22.60 5.74 -46.53
C SER A 527 -22.80 6.78 -47.62
N GLY A 528 -21.86 6.84 -48.57
CA GLY A 528 -22.00 7.59 -49.80
C GLY A 528 -22.96 6.90 -50.77
N SER A 529 -24.18 7.42 -50.90
CA SER A 529 -25.10 7.02 -51.97
C SER A 529 -24.67 7.59 -53.31
N ARG A 530 -24.09 6.77 -54.20
CA ARG A 530 -23.98 7.08 -55.63
C ARG A 530 -25.15 6.46 -56.38
N ARG A 531 -26.08 7.30 -56.84
CA ARG A 531 -26.99 6.96 -57.96
C ARG A 531 -26.17 6.94 -59.26
N ARG A 532 -26.22 5.81 -59.97
CA ARG A 532 -25.86 5.72 -61.39
C ARG A 532 -27.00 6.29 -62.24
N SER A 533 -26.63 7.09 -63.24
CA SER A 533 -27.38 7.28 -64.47
C SER A 533 -26.62 6.55 -65.58
N THR A 534 -27.33 5.72 -66.35
CA THR A 534 -26.98 5.14 -67.67
C THR A 534 -25.75 4.23 -67.72
N ARG A 535 -25.74 3.08 -68.39
CA ARG A 535 -26.63 2.45 -69.37
C ARG A 535 -26.49 0.94 -69.24
#